data_AF-A0A7J3D8K8-F1
#
_entry.id   AF-A0A7J3D8K8-F1
#
_cell.length_a   1.000
_cell.length_b   1.000
_cell.length_c   1.000
_cell.angle_alpha   90.00
_cell.angle_beta   90.00
_cell.angle_gamma   90.00
#
_symmetry.space_group_name_H-M   'P 1'
#
loop_
_entity.id
_entity.type
_entity.pdbx_description
1 polymer ?
#
loop_
_entity_poly.entity_id
_entity_poly.type
_entity_poly.pdbx_seq_one_letter_code
_entity_poly.pdbx_strand_id
1 'polypeptide(L)'
;FDERGAPLAGVNVTAVNTTTNAVFFTVSNNSGEYNLSLPSGIYNISASLTNYTANITYHSILIDSSHFPILNFTMSEILGTLSGYVTNGTAPVPGATVHLRSSKNNYTGISTSPLGEYTISGIAPGTYIAYAEKQGYWTSYFNEPVVIIRGKKTVLNFTLVEQPAKLYGRVYFGDSPVAGVQVVLQSQSFSTSTTTDANGNYTLSNVPAGTYSLIFRKQGYQEKTVQITLSPFEEKRYDFSLEREAIEESGGFIPGFDLPHSLMVVALSIAIIILIVSLFIRFKIIRNPELLAQEEPEVEAKEKEEAEEEK
;
A
#
# COMPACT_ATOMS: atom_id res chain seq x y z
N PHE A 1 28.06 -31.72 -24.38
CA PHE A 1 28.22 -30.91 -23.16
C PHE A 1 26.86 -30.67 -22.52
N ASP A 2 26.79 -30.31 -21.25
CA ASP A 2 25.58 -29.73 -20.66
C ASP A 2 25.43 -28.24 -21.02
N GLU A 3 24.34 -27.62 -20.60
CA GLU A 3 24.07 -26.19 -20.82
C GLU A 3 25.07 -25.23 -20.15
N ARG A 4 25.92 -25.73 -19.25
CA ARG A 4 26.99 -24.97 -18.57
C ARG A 4 28.37 -25.21 -19.18
N GLY A 5 28.43 -26.01 -20.26
CA GLY A 5 29.68 -26.37 -20.93
C GLY A 5 30.45 -27.50 -20.25
N ALA A 6 29.88 -28.18 -19.26
CA ALA A 6 30.51 -29.35 -18.64
C ALA A 6 30.42 -30.58 -19.56
N PRO A 7 31.44 -31.45 -19.59
CA PRO A 7 31.38 -32.68 -20.37
C PRO A 7 30.29 -33.61 -19.83
N LEU A 8 29.57 -34.28 -20.75
CA LEU A 8 28.54 -35.26 -20.41
C LEU A 8 28.88 -36.62 -21.01
N ALA A 9 29.15 -37.58 -20.14
CA ALA A 9 29.36 -38.97 -20.49
C ALA A 9 28.03 -39.72 -20.66
N GLY A 10 28.05 -40.83 -21.40
CA GLY A 10 26.89 -41.72 -21.51
C GLY A 10 25.83 -41.26 -22.51
N VAL A 11 26.06 -40.18 -23.26
CA VAL A 11 25.13 -39.71 -24.29
C VAL A 11 25.18 -40.68 -25.47
N ASN A 12 24.03 -41.27 -25.82
CA ASN A 12 23.90 -42.15 -26.97
C ASN A 12 23.71 -41.31 -28.24
N VAL A 13 24.74 -41.30 -29.10
CA VAL A 13 24.73 -40.63 -30.40
C VAL A 13 24.37 -41.66 -31.46
N THR A 14 23.24 -41.46 -32.15
CA THR A 14 22.70 -42.37 -33.15
C THR A 14 22.72 -41.71 -34.53
N ALA A 15 23.28 -42.39 -35.52
CA ALA A 15 23.25 -42.02 -36.92
C ALA A 15 22.42 -43.03 -37.72
N VAL A 16 21.44 -42.53 -38.47
CA VAL A 16 20.57 -43.34 -39.33
C VAL A 16 20.79 -42.96 -40.79
N ASN A 17 21.19 -43.91 -41.62
CA ASN A 17 21.38 -43.67 -43.05
C ASN A 17 20.01 -43.43 -43.71
N THR A 18 19.86 -42.31 -44.42
CA THR A 18 18.57 -41.87 -44.98
C THR A 18 18.10 -42.72 -46.16
N THR A 19 18.99 -43.50 -46.78
CA THR A 19 18.67 -44.34 -47.94
C THR A 19 18.45 -45.79 -47.53
N THR A 20 19.32 -46.34 -46.67
CA THR A 20 19.28 -47.76 -46.27
C THR A 20 18.57 -48.02 -44.96
N ASN A 21 18.26 -46.97 -44.18
CA ASN A 21 17.79 -47.06 -42.79
C ASN A 21 18.73 -47.82 -41.84
N ALA A 22 19.99 -48.04 -42.23
CA ALA A 22 20.99 -48.62 -41.36
C ALA A 22 21.26 -47.70 -40.16
N VAL A 23 21.27 -48.27 -38.95
CA VAL A 23 21.44 -47.54 -37.69
C VAL A 23 22.81 -47.85 -37.10
N PHE A 24 23.54 -46.79 -36.76
CA PHE A 24 24.83 -46.85 -36.10
C PHE A 24 24.76 -46.00 -34.82
N PHE A 25 25.44 -46.41 -33.77
CA PHE A 25 25.46 -45.63 -32.53
C PHE A 25 26.79 -45.74 -31.79
N THR A 26 27.07 -44.74 -30.97
CA THR A 26 28.20 -44.70 -30.05
C THR A 26 27.79 -43.95 -28.78
N VAL A 27 28.59 -44.07 -27.73
CA VAL A 27 28.35 -43.43 -26.44
C VAL A 27 29.48 -42.46 -26.13
N SER A 28 29.15 -41.26 -25.63
CA SER A 28 30.16 -40.29 -25.23
C SER A 28 30.98 -40.76 -24.02
N ASN A 29 32.27 -40.44 -24.01
CA ASN A 29 33.21 -40.74 -22.93
C ASN A 29 33.11 -39.72 -21.77
N ASN A 30 33.94 -39.88 -20.73
CA ASN A 30 33.98 -38.99 -19.56
C ASN A 30 34.37 -37.53 -19.88
N SER A 31 35.02 -37.30 -21.01
CA SER A 31 35.35 -35.96 -21.53
C SER A 31 34.23 -35.38 -22.42
N GLY A 32 33.11 -36.09 -22.58
CA GLY A 32 31.99 -35.68 -23.42
C GLY A 32 32.24 -35.85 -24.93
N GLU A 33 33.34 -36.50 -25.31
CA GLU A 33 33.71 -36.76 -26.70
C GLU A 33 33.10 -38.08 -27.17
N TYR A 34 32.80 -38.18 -28.46
CA TYR A 34 32.35 -39.40 -29.10
C TYR A 34 33.03 -39.55 -30.45
N ASN A 35 33.19 -40.80 -30.88
CA ASN A 35 33.67 -41.11 -32.23
C ASN A 35 32.78 -42.21 -32.82
N LEU A 36 32.23 -41.96 -33.99
CA LEU A 36 31.34 -42.86 -34.70
C LEU A 36 31.84 -43.04 -36.13
N SER A 37 32.36 -44.23 -36.44
CA SER A 37 32.78 -44.57 -37.79
C SER A 37 31.58 -44.98 -38.63
N LEU A 38 31.35 -44.28 -39.74
CA LEU A 38 30.20 -44.49 -40.62
C LEU A 38 30.69 -44.76 -42.06
N PRO A 39 30.04 -45.68 -42.80
CA PRO A 39 30.22 -45.78 -44.25
C PRO A 39 29.80 -44.50 -44.97
N SER A 40 30.32 -44.26 -46.18
CA SER A 40 29.90 -43.11 -46.97
C SER A 40 28.39 -43.13 -47.23
N GLY A 41 27.73 -41.99 -47.06
CA GLY A 41 26.28 -41.87 -47.20
C GLY A 41 25.73 -40.60 -46.55
N ILE A 42 24.41 -40.47 -46.57
CA ILE A 42 23.68 -39.35 -45.97
C ILE A 42 23.00 -39.84 -44.70
N TYR A 43 23.18 -39.13 -43.58
CA TYR A 43 22.73 -39.56 -42.25
C TYR A 43 21.90 -38.50 -41.53
N ASN A 44 20.89 -38.96 -40.79
CA ASN A 44 20.27 -38.19 -39.72
C ASN A 44 20.95 -38.57 -38.40
N ILE A 45 21.45 -37.59 -37.67
CA ILE A 45 22.27 -37.80 -36.47
C ILE A 45 21.59 -37.12 -35.27
N SER A 46 21.30 -37.91 -34.25
CA SER A 46 20.63 -37.48 -33.02
C SER A 46 21.44 -37.89 -31.79
N ALA A 47 21.25 -37.16 -30.70
CA ALA A 47 21.81 -37.49 -29.40
C ALA A 47 20.67 -37.71 -28.39
N SER A 48 20.82 -38.71 -27.54
CA SER A 48 19.82 -39.07 -26.52
C SER A 48 20.51 -39.44 -25.22
N LEU A 49 19.96 -38.98 -24.10
CA LEU A 49 20.38 -39.35 -22.75
C LEU A 49 19.16 -39.32 -21.85
N THR A 50 19.01 -40.33 -20.98
CA THR A 50 17.86 -40.41 -20.06
C THR A 50 17.79 -39.14 -19.20
N ASN A 51 16.60 -38.52 -19.13
CA ASN A 51 16.32 -37.28 -18.41
C ASN A 51 16.92 -36.00 -19.00
N TYR A 52 17.49 -36.05 -20.21
CA TYR A 52 18.01 -34.89 -20.91
C TYR A 52 17.39 -34.77 -22.30
N THR A 53 17.38 -33.55 -22.82
CA THR A 53 16.97 -33.24 -24.19
C THR A 53 18.16 -32.63 -24.94
N ALA A 54 18.46 -33.13 -26.14
CA ALA A 54 19.45 -32.52 -27.01
C ALA A 54 18.91 -31.22 -27.61
N ASN A 55 19.74 -30.18 -27.71
CA ASN A 55 19.37 -28.91 -28.31
C ASN A 55 19.12 -29.01 -29.82
N ILE A 56 19.72 -29.99 -30.49
CA ILE A 56 19.68 -30.13 -31.95
C ILE A 56 19.63 -31.60 -32.37
N THR A 57 19.00 -31.85 -33.51
CA THR A 57 19.13 -33.07 -34.31
C THR A 57 19.58 -32.68 -35.72
N TYR A 58 20.64 -33.30 -36.21
CA TYR A 58 21.19 -33.04 -37.53
C TYR A 58 20.49 -33.90 -38.56
N HIS A 59 20.11 -33.29 -39.68
CA HIS A 59 19.40 -33.98 -40.76
C HIS A 59 20.22 -33.92 -42.04
N SER A 60 20.19 -35.01 -42.81
CA SER A 60 20.80 -35.09 -44.14
C SER A 60 22.29 -34.72 -44.19
N ILE A 61 23.08 -35.19 -43.22
CA ILE A 61 24.52 -34.94 -43.17
C ILE A 61 25.24 -35.91 -44.12
N LEU A 62 25.97 -35.36 -45.09
CA LEU A 62 26.84 -36.14 -45.98
C LEU A 62 28.12 -36.53 -45.24
N ILE A 63 28.42 -37.84 -45.24
CA ILE A 63 29.66 -38.42 -44.74
C ILE A 63 30.34 -39.14 -45.90
N ASP A 64 31.60 -38.83 -46.17
CA ASP A 64 32.43 -39.51 -47.18
C ASP A 64 33.94 -39.37 -46.84
N SER A 65 34.83 -39.79 -47.74
CA SER A 65 36.29 -39.76 -47.51
C SER A 65 36.92 -38.36 -47.42
N SER A 66 36.21 -37.30 -47.81
CA SER A 66 36.67 -35.90 -47.71
C SER A 66 35.82 -35.05 -46.77
N HIS A 67 34.70 -35.59 -46.27
CA HIS A 67 33.76 -34.90 -45.39
C HIS A 67 33.57 -35.62 -44.04
N PHE A 68 34.25 -35.09 -43.01
CA PHE A 68 34.16 -35.55 -41.61
C PHE A 68 33.76 -34.39 -40.69
N PRO A 69 32.46 -34.04 -40.62
CA PRO A 69 32.01 -32.92 -39.81
C PRO A 69 32.15 -33.22 -38.31
N ILE A 70 32.60 -32.22 -37.54
CA ILE A 70 32.52 -32.24 -36.08
C ILE A 70 31.13 -31.73 -35.70
N LEU A 71 30.30 -32.62 -35.14
CA LEU A 71 28.94 -32.30 -34.71
C LEU A 71 28.92 -32.23 -33.19
N ASN A 72 28.34 -31.17 -32.65
CA ASN A 72 28.34 -30.90 -31.22
C ASN A 72 26.91 -30.87 -30.70
N PHE A 73 26.68 -31.60 -29.60
CA PHE A 73 25.40 -31.62 -28.91
C PHE A 73 25.52 -30.95 -27.54
N THR A 74 24.55 -30.09 -27.25
CA THR A 74 24.32 -29.57 -25.90
C THR A 74 23.08 -30.24 -25.34
N MET A 75 23.21 -30.88 -24.18
CA MET A 75 22.11 -31.57 -23.51
C MET A 75 21.61 -30.72 -22.34
N SER A 76 20.32 -30.44 -22.31
CA SER A 76 19.67 -29.77 -21.18
C SER A 76 18.89 -30.77 -20.35
N GLU A 77 19.02 -30.67 -19.02
CA GLU A 77 18.31 -31.54 -18.10
C GLU A 77 16.80 -31.25 -18.15
N ILE A 78 15.98 -32.29 -18.17
CA ILE A 78 14.53 -32.15 -18.13
C ILE A 78 14.12 -31.89 -16.67
N LEU A 79 13.74 -30.65 -16.38
CA LEU A 79 13.33 -30.18 -15.06
C LEU A 79 11.80 -30.03 -14.97
N GLY A 80 11.27 -29.97 -13.76
CA GLY A 80 9.86 -29.74 -13.47
C GLY A 80 9.53 -28.26 -13.30
N THR A 81 8.23 -27.97 -13.31
CA THR A 81 7.68 -26.64 -13.07
C THR A 81 6.58 -26.73 -12.00
N LEU A 82 6.53 -25.76 -11.09
CA LEU A 82 5.45 -25.56 -10.14
C LEU A 82 4.73 -24.25 -10.47
N SER A 83 3.41 -24.22 -10.40
CA SER A 83 2.62 -23.01 -10.60
C SER A 83 1.34 -23.05 -9.78
N GLY A 84 0.70 -21.91 -9.64
CA GLY A 84 -0.67 -21.84 -9.14
C GLY A 84 -0.97 -20.45 -8.63
N TYR A 85 -1.89 -20.36 -7.67
CA TYR A 85 -2.41 -19.09 -7.17
C TYR A 85 -2.20 -18.95 -5.66
N VAL A 86 -1.90 -17.72 -5.23
CA VAL A 86 -1.92 -17.32 -3.82
C VAL A 86 -3.11 -16.40 -3.58
N THR A 87 -3.98 -16.77 -2.65
CA THR A 87 -5.21 -16.02 -2.30
C THR A 87 -5.30 -15.81 -0.79
N ASN A 88 -6.22 -14.95 -0.34
CA ASN A 88 -6.60 -14.84 1.08
C ASN A 88 -7.91 -15.59 1.40
N GLY A 89 -8.33 -16.49 0.49
CA GLY A 89 -9.61 -17.21 0.55
C GLY A 89 -10.73 -16.55 -0.26
N THR A 90 -10.66 -15.24 -0.52
CA THR A 90 -11.67 -14.50 -1.28
C THR A 90 -11.10 -13.69 -2.44
N ALA A 91 -9.88 -13.16 -2.29
CA ALA A 91 -9.19 -12.33 -3.27
C ALA A 91 -7.76 -12.84 -3.55
N PRO A 92 -7.21 -12.55 -4.73
CA PRO A 92 -5.81 -12.84 -5.04
C PRO A 92 -4.87 -12.00 -4.18
N VAL A 93 -3.71 -12.56 -3.84
CA VAL A 93 -2.69 -11.91 -3.01
C VAL A 93 -1.40 -11.73 -3.82
N PRO A 94 -1.30 -10.69 -4.67
CA PRO A 94 -0.07 -10.39 -5.40
C PRO A 94 1.08 -10.01 -4.45
N GLY A 95 2.32 -10.27 -4.86
CA GLY A 95 3.53 -10.04 -4.08
C GLY A 95 3.81 -11.07 -2.98
N ALA A 96 3.02 -12.15 -2.88
CA ALA A 96 3.35 -13.27 -2.02
C ALA A 96 4.52 -14.10 -2.60
N THR A 97 5.39 -14.59 -1.73
CA THR A 97 6.52 -15.45 -2.11
C THR A 97 6.20 -16.90 -1.75
N VAL A 98 6.27 -17.78 -2.75
CA VAL A 98 6.15 -19.22 -2.60
C VAL A 98 7.54 -19.83 -2.56
N HIS A 99 7.76 -20.68 -1.56
CA HIS A 99 8.99 -21.41 -1.32
C HIS A 99 8.76 -22.89 -1.55
N LEU A 100 9.75 -23.54 -2.17
CA LEU A 100 9.78 -24.98 -2.39
C LEU A 100 11.16 -25.50 -1.97
N ARG A 101 11.20 -26.24 -0.85
CA ARG A 101 12.46 -26.61 -0.18
C ARG A 101 12.61 -28.12 -0.01
N SER A 102 13.81 -28.61 -0.27
CA SER A 102 14.29 -29.95 0.12
C SER A 102 15.57 -29.82 0.94
N SER A 103 16.18 -30.94 1.34
CA SER A 103 17.47 -30.93 2.04
C SER A 103 18.64 -30.44 1.17
N LYS A 104 18.48 -30.40 -0.16
CA LYS A 104 19.54 -30.06 -1.12
C LYS A 104 19.27 -28.79 -1.90
N ASN A 105 18.00 -28.50 -2.19
CA ASN A 105 17.60 -27.43 -3.09
C ASN A 105 16.58 -26.52 -2.41
N ASN A 106 16.64 -25.23 -2.74
CA ASN A 106 15.62 -24.25 -2.37
C ASN A 106 15.24 -23.44 -3.62
N TYR A 107 13.95 -23.36 -3.90
CA TYR A 107 13.41 -22.61 -5.02
C TYR A 107 12.36 -21.64 -4.52
N THR A 108 12.28 -20.48 -5.16
CA THR A 108 11.33 -19.42 -4.81
C THR A 108 10.62 -18.90 -6.05
N GLY A 109 9.32 -18.60 -5.93
CA GLY A 109 8.53 -17.92 -6.95
C GLY A 109 7.70 -16.83 -6.32
N ILE A 110 7.60 -15.68 -6.98
CA ILE A 110 6.82 -14.55 -6.48
C ILE A 110 5.53 -14.47 -7.30
N SER A 111 4.40 -14.29 -6.62
CA SER A 111 3.10 -14.06 -7.24
C SER A 111 3.01 -12.64 -7.78
N THR A 112 3.64 -12.35 -8.91
CA THR A 112 3.68 -10.97 -9.47
C THR A 112 2.41 -10.58 -10.22
N SER A 113 1.59 -11.56 -10.61
CA SER A 113 0.34 -11.30 -11.34
C SER A 113 -0.72 -10.67 -10.42
N PRO A 114 -1.50 -9.67 -10.89
CA PRO A 114 -2.67 -9.15 -10.17
C PRO A 114 -3.71 -10.23 -9.83
N LEU A 115 -3.69 -11.35 -10.54
CA LEU A 115 -4.55 -12.52 -10.29
C LEU A 115 -3.98 -13.48 -9.24
N GLY A 116 -2.85 -13.14 -8.61
CA GLY A 116 -2.22 -13.99 -7.58
C GLY A 116 -1.45 -15.18 -8.16
N GLU A 117 -1.19 -15.21 -9.47
CA GLU A 117 -0.47 -16.31 -10.12
C GLU A 117 1.04 -16.26 -9.85
N TYR A 118 1.63 -17.42 -9.55
CA TYR A 118 3.07 -17.63 -9.44
C TYR A 118 3.53 -18.79 -10.32
N THR A 119 4.80 -18.79 -10.71
CA THR A 119 5.46 -19.92 -11.39
C THR A 119 6.91 -20.05 -10.92
N ILE A 120 7.35 -21.29 -10.69
CA ILE A 120 8.73 -21.69 -10.41
C ILE A 120 9.12 -22.73 -11.45
N SER A 121 10.12 -22.44 -12.28
CA SER A 121 10.65 -23.35 -13.30
C SER A 121 12.02 -23.88 -12.91
N GLY A 122 12.52 -24.89 -13.63
CA GLY A 122 13.87 -25.41 -13.41
C GLY A 122 14.02 -26.22 -12.11
N ILE A 123 12.94 -26.86 -11.66
CA ILE A 123 12.93 -27.60 -10.41
C ILE A 123 13.43 -29.02 -10.66
N ALA A 124 14.49 -29.43 -9.97
CA ALA A 124 14.95 -30.82 -10.01
C ALA A 124 13.86 -31.75 -9.46
N PRO A 125 13.64 -32.94 -10.05
CA PRO A 125 12.63 -33.87 -9.55
C PRO A 125 12.97 -34.31 -8.13
N GLY A 126 11.93 -34.55 -7.32
CA GLY A 126 12.09 -34.94 -5.93
C GLY A 126 10.87 -34.56 -5.09
N THR A 127 11.00 -34.77 -3.79
CA THR A 127 9.96 -34.44 -2.81
C THR A 127 10.38 -33.20 -2.02
N TYR A 128 9.44 -32.26 -1.88
CA TYR A 128 9.67 -30.94 -1.32
C TYR A 128 8.62 -30.60 -0.27
N ILE A 129 8.98 -29.70 0.65
CA ILE A 129 8.05 -28.96 1.49
C ILE A 129 7.78 -27.64 0.77
N ALA A 130 6.51 -27.26 0.69
CA ALA A 130 6.10 -26.01 0.05
C ALA A 130 5.36 -25.11 1.04
N TYR A 131 5.63 -23.81 1.00
CA TYR A 131 4.91 -22.82 1.80
C TYR A 131 4.87 -21.47 1.09
N ALA A 132 3.88 -20.65 1.41
CA ALA A 132 3.78 -19.29 0.94
C ALA A 132 3.86 -18.30 2.11
N GLU A 133 4.47 -17.15 1.87
CA GLU A 133 4.55 -16.07 2.84
C GLU A 133 4.36 -14.70 2.18
N LYS A 134 3.83 -13.78 2.96
CA LYS A 134 3.75 -12.36 2.62
C LYS A 134 3.70 -11.57 3.91
N GLN A 135 4.35 -10.42 3.95
CA GLN A 135 4.23 -9.50 5.09
C GLN A 135 2.75 -9.17 5.36
N GLY A 136 2.32 -9.26 6.61
CA GLY A 136 0.92 -9.06 7.02
C GLY A 136 0.06 -10.32 7.01
N TYR A 137 0.64 -11.50 6.73
CA TYR A 137 -0.07 -12.77 6.67
C TYR A 137 0.66 -13.89 7.42
N TRP A 138 -0.09 -14.88 7.89
CA TRP A 138 0.46 -16.15 8.37
C TRP A 138 1.11 -16.92 7.24
N THR A 139 2.33 -17.42 7.50
CA THR A 139 2.99 -18.38 6.61
C THR A 139 2.07 -19.59 6.45
N SER A 140 1.71 -19.88 5.20
CA SER A 140 0.80 -20.97 4.85
C SER A 140 1.63 -22.15 4.34
N TYR A 141 1.75 -23.19 5.15
CA TYR A 141 2.42 -24.43 4.78
C TYR A 141 1.45 -25.34 4.03
N PHE A 142 1.95 -25.99 2.98
CA PHE A 142 1.24 -27.11 2.40
C PHE A 142 1.43 -28.34 3.31
N ASN A 143 0.33 -28.97 3.71
CA ASN A 143 0.36 -30.00 4.74
C ASN A 143 0.98 -31.32 4.27
N GLU A 144 1.04 -31.55 2.95
CA GLU A 144 1.56 -32.78 2.36
C GLU A 144 2.89 -32.54 1.61
N PRO A 145 3.76 -33.56 1.49
CA PRO A 145 4.95 -33.45 0.66
C PRO A 145 4.58 -33.25 -0.83
N VAL A 146 5.24 -32.31 -1.49
CA VAL A 146 5.04 -31.99 -2.91
C VAL A 146 6.04 -32.78 -3.75
N VAL A 147 5.53 -33.65 -4.63
CA VAL A 147 6.36 -34.45 -5.54
C VAL A 147 6.47 -33.75 -6.90
N ILE A 148 7.70 -33.36 -7.27
CA ILE A 148 8.01 -32.78 -8.57
C ILE A 148 8.57 -33.85 -9.49
N ILE A 149 7.99 -33.94 -10.69
CA ILE A 149 8.36 -34.91 -11.72
C ILE A 149 8.96 -34.16 -12.92
N ARG A 150 10.00 -34.73 -13.53
CA ARG A 150 10.68 -34.17 -14.70
C ARG A 150 9.69 -33.85 -15.83
N GLY A 151 9.81 -32.66 -16.41
CA GLY A 151 9.04 -32.23 -17.57
C GLY A 151 7.55 -32.02 -17.30
N LYS A 152 7.10 -32.21 -16.05
CA LYS A 152 5.70 -32.01 -15.67
C LYS A 152 5.50 -30.67 -14.97
N LYS A 153 4.33 -30.08 -15.24
CA LYS A 153 3.80 -28.95 -14.51
C LYS A 153 2.99 -29.47 -13.31
N THR A 154 3.40 -29.08 -12.12
CA THR A 154 2.68 -29.32 -10.86
C THR A 154 1.88 -28.08 -10.52
N VAL A 155 0.62 -28.24 -10.13
CA VAL A 155 -0.25 -27.12 -9.74
C VAL A 155 -0.49 -27.18 -8.24
N LEU A 156 -0.23 -26.05 -7.56
CA LEU A 156 -0.39 -25.92 -6.12
C LEU A 156 -0.91 -24.52 -5.78
N ASN A 157 -1.94 -24.45 -4.95
CA ASN A 157 -2.51 -23.17 -4.53
C ASN A 157 -2.28 -22.97 -3.03
N PHE A 158 -2.10 -21.71 -2.63
CA PHE A 158 -1.93 -21.32 -1.24
C PHE A 158 -3.01 -20.34 -0.82
N THR A 159 -3.47 -20.50 0.42
CA THR A 159 -4.36 -19.55 1.07
C THR A 159 -3.64 -18.95 2.26
N LEU A 160 -3.42 -17.64 2.22
CA LEU A 160 -2.82 -16.85 3.28
C LEU A 160 -3.91 -16.24 4.16
N VAL A 161 -3.67 -16.18 5.47
CA VAL A 161 -4.61 -15.55 6.41
C VAL A 161 -3.98 -14.27 6.94
N GLU A 162 -4.71 -13.16 6.87
CA GLU A 162 -4.23 -11.86 7.34
C GLU A 162 -3.94 -11.88 8.85
N GLN A 163 -2.90 -11.16 9.24
CA GLN A 163 -2.49 -10.96 10.62
C GLN A 163 -2.69 -9.50 10.99
N PRO A 164 -3.82 -9.17 11.62
CA PRO A 164 -4.06 -7.82 12.03
C PRO A 164 -3.17 -7.40 13.20
N ALA A 165 -2.85 -6.11 13.23
CA ALA A 165 -2.39 -5.35 14.36
C ALA A 165 -3.56 -4.84 15.22
N LYS A 166 -3.22 -4.33 16.39
CA LYS A 166 -4.13 -3.69 17.34
C LYS A 166 -3.47 -2.39 17.81
N LEU A 167 -4.21 -1.29 17.73
CA LEU A 167 -3.81 0.01 18.24
C LEU A 167 -4.69 0.37 19.43
N TYR A 168 -4.09 0.73 20.55
CA TYR A 168 -4.82 1.15 21.74
C TYR A 168 -4.07 2.28 22.44
N GLY A 169 -4.71 2.92 23.41
CA GLY A 169 -4.06 3.95 24.20
C GLY A 169 -5.05 4.78 24.98
N ARG A 170 -4.56 5.88 25.53
CA ARG A 170 -5.34 6.83 26.33
C ARG A 170 -5.22 8.25 25.80
N VAL A 171 -6.34 8.96 25.74
CA VAL A 171 -6.40 10.38 25.43
C VAL A 171 -6.66 11.19 26.69
N TYR A 172 -5.86 12.24 26.88
CA TYR A 172 -5.91 13.10 28.07
C TYR A 172 -5.72 14.58 27.69
N PHE A 173 -6.03 15.47 28.64
CA PHE A 173 -5.78 16.91 28.56
C PHE A 173 -5.24 17.36 29.91
N GLY A 174 -3.98 17.81 29.94
CA GLY A 174 -3.24 17.93 31.20
C GLY A 174 -3.18 16.56 31.89
N ASP A 175 -3.66 16.48 33.14
CA ASP A 175 -3.71 15.22 33.90
C ASP A 175 -5.08 14.51 33.82
N SER A 176 -6.07 15.10 33.14
CA SER A 176 -7.44 14.58 33.11
C SER A 176 -7.70 13.70 31.87
N PRO A 177 -8.32 12.52 32.04
CA PRO A 177 -8.76 11.74 30.89
C PRO A 177 -9.85 12.46 30.10
N VAL A 178 -9.85 12.28 28.79
CA VAL A 178 -10.86 12.90 27.92
C VAL A 178 -11.69 11.81 27.24
N ALA A 179 -12.93 11.66 27.72
CA ALA A 179 -13.92 10.77 27.12
C ALA A 179 -14.56 11.38 25.86
N GLY A 180 -15.12 10.55 24.97
CA GLY A 180 -15.87 11.04 23.81
C GLY A 180 -15.01 11.65 22.70
N VAL A 181 -13.70 11.38 22.67
CA VAL A 181 -12.81 11.77 21.57
C VAL A 181 -12.99 10.75 20.46
N GLN A 182 -13.32 11.21 19.26
CA GLN A 182 -13.36 10.36 18.08
C GLN A 182 -11.92 10.12 17.61
N VAL A 183 -11.51 8.85 17.62
CA VAL A 183 -10.19 8.39 17.16
C VAL A 183 -10.40 7.70 15.82
N VAL A 184 -9.91 8.30 14.74
CA VAL A 184 -10.04 7.78 13.37
C VAL A 184 -8.68 7.31 12.90
N LEU A 185 -8.60 6.08 12.42
CA LEU A 185 -7.39 5.53 11.80
C LEU A 185 -7.70 5.25 10.34
N GLN A 186 -7.02 5.95 9.43
CA GLN A 186 -7.32 5.88 8.00
C GLN A 186 -6.07 5.84 7.12
N SER A 187 -6.22 5.18 5.97
CA SER A 187 -5.30 5.09 4.85
C SER A 187 -6.10 5.17 3.54
N GLN A 188 -5.46 5.02 2.38
CA GLN A 188 -6.17 5.04 1.09
C GLN A 188 -7.18 3.89 0.93
N SER A 189 -6.92 2.73 1.53
CA SER A 189 -7.69 1.50 1.30
C SER A 189 -8.40 0.96 2.56
N PHE A 190 -8.18 1.59 3.72
CA PHE A 190 -8.74 1.14 5.00
C PHE A 190 -9.02 2.33 5.90
N SER A 191 -10.20 2.35 6.52
CA SER A 191 -10.59 3.33 7.53
C SER A 191 -11.40 2.66 8.64
N THR A 192 -11.07 2.99 9.88
CA THR A 192 -11.80 2.56 11.07
C THR A 192 -11.82 3.69 12.08
N SER A 193 -12.79 3.68 12.98
CA SER A 193 -12.85 4.66 14.06
C SER A 193 -13.40 4.06 15.35
N THR A 194 -13.04 4.69 16.45
CA THR A 194 -13.55 4.36 17.79
C THR A 194 -13.72 5.66 18.58
N THR A 195 -14.29 5.56 19.77
CA THR A 195 -14.48 6.71 20.67
C THR A 195 -13.86 6.39 22.02
N THR A 196 -13.19 7.35 22.63
CA THR A 196 -12.60 7.16 23.96
C THR A 196 -13.66 6.94 25.03
N ASP A 197 -13.41 5.99 25.92
CA ASP A 197 -14.26 5.67 27.07
C ASP A 197 -14.18 6.73 28.18
N ALA A 198 -14.91 6.53 29.28
CA ALA A 198 -14.92 7.44 30.44
C ALA A 198 -13.53 7.66 31.08
N ASN A 199 -12.61 6.71 30.92
CA ASN A 199 -11.24 6.77 31.41
C ASN A 199 -10.26 7.32 30.35
N GLY A 200 -10.77 7.73 29.19
CA GLY A 200 -10.02 8.23 28.05
C GLY A 200 -9.38 7.13 27.20
N ASN A 201 -9.66 5.85 27.45
CA ASN A 201 -9.05 4.76 26.71
C ASN A 201 -9.74 4.53 25.36
N TYR A 202 -8.98 4.13 24.36
CA TYR A 202 -9.50 3.70 23.06
C TYR A 202 -8.80 2.42 22.61
N THR A 203 -9.48 1.66 21.74
CA THR A 203 -8.92 0.46 21.12
C THR A 203 -9.48 0.28 19.71
N LEU A 204 -8.57 0.00 18.78
CA LEU A 204 -8.79 -0.33 17.38
C LEU A 204 -8.17 -1.71 17.15
N SER A 205 -9.01 -2.72 16.95
CA SER A 205 -8.59 -4.11 16.70
C SER A 205 -8.76 -4.45 15.23
N ASN A 206 -8.17 -5.57 14.79
CA ASN A 206 -8.29 -6.07 13.42
C ASN A 206 -7.79 -5.06 12.36
N VAL A 207 -6.72 -4.32 12.67
CA VAL A 207 -6.14 -3.32 11.77
C VAL A 207 -5.09 -3.99 10.90
N PRO A 208 -5.16 -3.95 9.56
CA PRO A 208 -4.09 -4.49 8.72
C PRO A 208 -2.73 -3.85 9.04
N ALA A 209 -1.64 -4.55 8.77
CA ALA A 209 -0.31 -3.95 8.88
C ALA A 209 -0.13 -2.87 7.80
N GLY A 210 0.49 -1.74 8.15
CA GLY A 210 0.67 -0.62 7.23
C GLY A 210 0.91 0.71 7.93
N THR A 211 0.97 1.77 7.12
CA THR A 211 1.10 3.16 7.60
C THR A 211 -0.25 3.86 7.49
N TYR A 212 -0.65 4.53 8.57
CA TYR A 212 -1.96 5.14 8.74
C TYR A 212 -1.84 6.58 9.24
N SER A 213 -2.84 7.39 8.91
CA SER A 213 -3.10 8.67 9.59
C SER A 213 -4.06 8.41 10.74
N LEU A 214 -3.58 8.64 11.97
CA LEU A 214 -4.34 8.60 13.21
C LEU A 214 -4.80 10.01 13.56
N ILE A 215 -6.11 10.22 13.60
CA ILE A 215 -6.75 11.51 13.77
C ILE A 215 -7.54 11.50 15.08
N PHE A 216 -7.32 12.49 15.92
CA PHE A 216 -8.07 12.73 17.14
C PHE A 216 -8.98 13.95 16.95
N ARG A 217 -10.29 13.74 17.09
CA ARG A 217 -11.33 14.76 16.88
C ARG A 217 -12.22 14.88 18.10
N LYS A 218 -12.35 16.11 18.62
CA LYS A 218 -13.34 16.46 19.64
C LYS A 218 -13.64 17.95 19.58
N GLN A 219 -14.91 18.33 19.65
CA GLN A 219 -15.32 19.73 19.67
C GLN A 219 -14.68 20.49 20.84
N GLY A 220 -14.15 21.70 20.57
CA GLY A 220 -13.44 22.53 21.54
C GLY A 220 -11.97 22.16 21.74
N TYR A 221 -11.45 21.21 20.97
CA TYR A 221 -10.04 20.82 20.93
C TYR A 221 -9.51 20.89 19.50
N GLN A 222 -8.22 21.18 19.36
CA GLN A 222 -7.56 21.14 18.05
C GLN A 222 -7.56 19.71 17.52
N GLU A 223 -7.99 19.54 16.27
CA GLU A 223 -7.82 18.28 15.56
C GLU A 223 -6.33 18.01 15.36
N LYS A 224 -5.88 16.82 15.76
CA LYS A 224 -4.51 16.37 15.51
C LYS A 224 -4.51 15.16 14.60
N THR A 225 -3.66 15.21 13.58
CA THR A 225 -3.32 14.07 12.73
C THR A 225 -1.86 13.66 12.99
N VAL A 226 -1.64 12.38 13.22
CA VAL A 226 -0.31 11.77 13.41
C VAL A 226 -0.16 10.59 12.45
N GLN A 227 1.01 10.42 11.86
CA GLN A 227 1.31 9.19 11.11
C GLN A 227 1.79 8.08 12.04
N ILE A 228 1.23 6.89 11.88
CA ILE A 228 1.58 5.71 12.67
C ILE A 228 1.77 4.50 11.75
N THR A 229 2.85 3.75 11.98
CA THR A 229 3.11 2.48 11.29
C THR A 229 2.80 1.34 12.24
N LEU A 230 2.02 0.37 11.76
CA LEU A 230 1.66 -0.86 12.44
C LEU A 230 2.28 -2.04 11.70
N SER A 231 3.06 -2.83 12.42
CA SER A 231 3.64 -4.08 11.95
C SER A 231 2.61 -5.22 12.11
N PRO A 232 2.72 -6.31 11.34
CA PRO A 232 1.91 -7.50 11.57
C PRO A 232 2.07 -7.95 13.03
N PHE A 233 0.97 -8.35 13.67
CA PHE A 233 0.91 -8.71 15.10
C PHE A 233 1.18 -7.61 16.13
N GLU A 234 1.40 -6.37 15.72
CA GLU A 234 1.77 -5.32 16.67
C GLU A 234 0.57 -4.96 17.54
N GLU A 235 0.73 -5.09 18.87
CA GLU A 235 -0.12 -4.44 19.85
C GLU A 235 0.50 -3.10 20.23
N LYS A 236 0.15 -2.05 19.49
CA LYS A 236 0.74 -0.72 19.67
C LYS A 236 -0.05 0.09 20.67
N ARG A 237 0.64 0.57 21.71
CA ARG A 237 0.11 1.61 22.60
C ARG A 237 0.50 2.99 22.09
N TYR A 238 -0.46 3.89 21.94
CA TYR A 238 -0.24 5.29 21.58
C TYR A 238 -1.11 6.21 22.44
N ASP A 239 -0.50 6.83 23.44
CA ASP A 239 -1.21 7.79 24.30
C ASP A 239 -1.08 9.21 23.71
N PHE A 240 -2.13 10.03 23.84
CA PHE A 240 -2.19 11.34 23.19
C PHE A 240 -2.75 12.43 24.12
N SER A 241 -2.06 13.57 24.16
CA SER A 241 -2.54 14.77 24.86
C SER A 241 -3.22 15.71 23.87
N LEU A 242 -4.48 16.07 24.13
CA LEU A 242 -5.19 17.08 23.37
C LEU A 242 -4.71 18.49 23.73
N GLU A 243 -4.91 19.42 22.81
CA GLU A 243 -4.72 20.86 22.99
C GLU A 243 -6.04 21.57 22.66
N ARG A 244 -6.38 22.65 23.38
CA ARG A 244 -7.61 23.39 23.09
C ARG A 244 -7.44 24.21 21.81
N GLU A 245 -8.53 24.33 21.07
CA GLU A 245 -8.59 25.30 19.99
C GLU A 245 -8.41 26.69 20.59
N ALA A 246 -7.41 27.43 20.10
CA ALA A 246 -7.19 28.80 20.55
C ALA A 246 -8.42 29.60 20.12
N ILE A 247 -9.14 30.13 21.10
CA ILE A 247 -10.06 31.21 20.83
C ILE A 247 -9.15 32.37 20.48
N GLU A 248 -9.09 32.77 19.20
CA GLU A 248 -8.63 34.11 18.89
C GLU A 248 -9.58 35.03 19.65
N GLU A 249 -9.14 35.54 20.80
CA GLU A 249 -9.81 36.66 21.44
C GLU A 249 -9.92 37.70 20.34
N SER A 250 -11.14 37.95 19.86
CA SER A 250 -11.36 38.96 18.83
C SER A 250 -10.73 40.23 19.39
N GLY A 251 -9.61 40.65 18.81
CA GLY A 251 -8.92 41.86 19.25
C GLY A 251 -9.98 42.94 19.34
N GLY A 252 -10.12 43.56 20.52
CA GLY A 252 -11.07 44.63 20.67
C GLY A 252 -10.80 45.68 19.59
N PHE A 253 -11.84 46.40 19.17
CA PHE A 253 -11.69 47.41 18.13
C PHE A 253 -10.80 48.60 18.56
N ILE A 254 -10.35 48.62 19.83
CA ILE A 254 -9.31 49.53 20.34
C ILE A 254 -7.99 48.76 20.44
N PRO A 255 -6.91 49.23 19.79
CA PRO A 255 -5.59 48.61 19.88
C PRO A 255 -5.15 48.42 21.34
N GLY A 256 -4.83 47.19 21.73
CA GLY A 256 -4.35 46.86 23.08
C GLY A 256 -5.43 46.55 24.12
N PHE A 257 -6.72 46.53 23.75
CA PHE A 257 -7.82 46.12 24.62
C PHE A 257 -8.55 44.92 24.03
N ASP A 258 -9.05 44.03 24.90
CA ASP A 258 -9.98 42.97 24.50
C ASP A 258 -11.37 43.57 24.17
N LEU A 259 -12.29 42.72 23.69
CA LEU A 259 -13.64 43.15 23.32
C LEU A 259 -14.43 43.76 24.51
N PRO A 260 -14.48 43.14 25.72
CA PRO A 260 -15.14 43.74 26.90
C PRO A 260 -14.59 45.13 27.29
N HIS A 261 -13.28 45.30 27.33
CA HIS A 261 -12.67 46.57 27.71
C HIS A 261 -12.86 47.62 26.62
N SER A 262 -12.81 47.23 25.35
CA SER A 262 -13.11 48.14 24.23
C SER A 262 -14.54 48.68 24.33
N LEU A 263 -15.52 47.80 24.60
CA LEU A 263 -16.92 48.20 24.84
C LEU A 263 -17.07 49.15 26.03
N MET A 264 -16.35 48.88 27.14
CA MET A 264 -16.36 49.75 28.32
C MET A 264 -15.80 51.14 28.01
N VAL A 265 -14.70 51.23 27.25
CA VAL A 265 -14.09 52.51 26.84
C VAL A 265 -15.01 53.30 25.91
N VAL A 266 -15.74 52.64 25.01
CA VAL A 266 -16.76 53.30 24.17
C VAL A 266 -17.92 53.83 24.99
N ALA A 267 -18.44 53.03 25.93
CA ALA A 267 -19.52 53.48 26.80
C ALA A 267 -19.11 54.70 27.64
N LEU A 268 -17.87 54.69 28.17
CA LEU A 268 -17.33 55.79 28.95
C LEU A 268 -17.12 57.06 28.10
N SER A 269 -16.58 56.91 26.88
CA SER A 269 -16.35 58.06 25.99
C SER A 269 -17.67 58.70 25.54
N ILE A 270 -18.70 57.92 25.24
CA ILE A 270 -20.05 58.42 24.96
C ILE A 270 -20.61 59.19 26.17
N ALA A 271 -20.49 58.63 27.38
CA ALA A 271 -20.98 59.29 28.59
C ALA A 271 -20.29 60.63 28.86
N ILE A 272 -18.97 60.71 28.64
CA ILE A 272 -18.20 61.95 28.78
C ILE A 272 -18.62 62.98 27.73
N ILE A 273 -18.84 62.57 26.47
CA ILE A 273 -19.31 63.48 25.42
C ILE A 273 -20.69 64.05 25.79
N ILE A 274 -21.62 63.21 26.27
CA ILE A 274 -22.95 63.66 26.71
C ILE A 274 -22.81 64.64 27.89
N LEU A 275 -21.91 64.38 28.84
CA LEU A 275 -21.63 65.29 29.96
C LEU A 275 -21.07 66.65 29.47
N ILE A 276 -20.13 66.63 28.54
CA ILE A 276 -19.52 67.85 27.99
C ILE A 276 -20.56 68.64 27.19
N VAL A 277 -21.37 67.97 26.36
CA VAL A 277 -22.45 68.60 25.58
C VAL A 277 -23.50 69.20 26.51
N SER A 278 -23.92 68.47 27.55
CA SER A 278 -24.87 68.99 28.53
C SER A 278 -24.32 70.18 29.33
N LEU A 279 -23.03 70.15 29.71
CA LEU A 279 -22.35 71.29 30.32
C LEU A 279 -22.21 72.47 29.35
N PHE A 280 -21.93 72.22 28.07
CA PHE A 280 -21.81 73.26 27.05
C PHE A 280 -23.17 73.91 26.75
N ILE A 281 -24.23 73.12 26.59
CA ILE A 281 -25.61 73.60 26.46
C ILE A 281 -25.96 74.45 27.68
N ARG A 282 -25.71 73.94 28.90
CA ARG A 282 -25.95 74.68 30.14
C ARG A 282 -25.17 75.99 30.19
N PHE A 283 -23.89 75.99 29.80
CA PHE A 283 -23.05 77.18 29.76
C PHE A 283 -23.52 78.20 28.71
N LYS A 284 -23.92 77.74 27.52
CA LYS A 284 -24.42 78.59 26.43
C LYS A 284 -25.78 79.22 26.77
N ILE A 285 -26.68 78.46 27.42
CA ILE A 285 -27.97 78.94 27.92
C ILE A 285 -27.78 80.02 28.99
N ILE A 286 -26.82 79.85 29.92
CA ILE A 286 -26.53 80.84 30.97
C ILE A 286 -25.94 82.13 30.39
N ARG A 287 -25.11 82.04 29.35
CA ARG A 287 -24.47 83.21 28.73
C ARG A 287 -25.39 83.99 27.79
N ASN A 288 -26.29 83.31 27.07
CA ASN A 288 -27.21 83.89 26.10
C ASN A 288 -28.65 83.36 26.34
N PRO A 289 -29.42 83.94 27.28
CA PRO A 289 -30.78 83.47 27.60
C PRO A 289 -31.80 83.63 26.46
N GLU A 290 -31.48 84.43 25.44
CA GLU A 290 -32.31 84.64 24.24
C GLU A 290 -32.43 83.39 23.34
N LEU A 291 -31.52 82.41 23.48
CA LEU A 291 -31.54 81.15 22.72
C LEU A 291 -32.66 80.19 23.14
N LEU A 292 -33.30 80.40 24.30
CA LEU A 292 -34.50 79.67 24.72
C LEU A 292 -35.79 80.26 24.12
N ALA A 293 -35.73 81.46 23.55
CA ALA A 293 -36.89 82.22 23.09
C ALA A 293 -37.11 82.18 21.57
N GLN A 294 -36.31 81.42 20.81
CA GLN A 294 -36.36 81.40 19.34
C GLN A 294 -36.69 80.06 18.69
N GLU A 295 -37.12 79.03 19.42
CA GLU A 295 -37.67 77.80 18.80
C GLU A 295 -38.91 77.28 19.52
N GLU A 296 -40.08 77.67 19.00
CA GLU A 296 -41.28 76.84 18.74
C GLU A 296 -42.39 77.72 18.10
N PRO A 297 -43.21 77.24 17.14
CA PRO A 297 -42.91 76.45 15.94
C PRO A 297 -43.57 77.08 14.67
N GLU A 298 -42.85 77.18 13.55
CA GLU A 298 -43.43 77.59 12.25
C GLU A 298 -43.95 76.36 11.44
N VAL A 299 -44.72 75.47 12.08
CA VAL A 299 -45.36 74.32 11.40
C VAL A 299 -46.87 74.26 11.58
N GLU A 300 -47.49 75.07 12.46
CA GLU A 300 -48.95 75.00 12.69
C GLU A 300 -49.77 76.09 11.98
N ALA A 301 -49.22 76.70 10.92
CA ALA A 301 -49.92 77.66 10.05
C ALA A 301 -50.30 77.07 8.67
N LYS A 302 -50.27 75.73 8.50
CA LYS A 302 -50.78 75.07 7.28
C LYS A 302 -51.92 74.08 7.48
N GLU A 303 -52.42 73.86 8.69
CA GLU A 303 -53.61 73.01 8.93
C GLU A 303 -54.88 73.78 9.32
N LYS A 304 -54.92 75.11 9.13
CA LYS A 304 -56.14 75.93 9.28
C LYS A 304 -56.61 76.64 8.01
N GLU A 305 -56.08 76.27 6.84
CA GLU A 305 -56.54 76.78 5.54
C GLU A 305 -56.95 75.66 4.56
N GLU A 306 -57.14 74.41 5.02
CA GLU A 306 -57.64 73.29 4.20
C GLU A 306 -58.89 72.61 4.78
N ALA A 307 -59.63 73.29 5.65
CA ALA A 307 -60.93 72.82 6.16
C ALA A 307 -62.13 73.75 5.84
N GLU A 308 -61.93 74.83 5.07
CA GLU A 308 -63.04 75.72 4.64
C GLU A 308 -62.74 76.35 3.26
N GLU A 309 -62.53 75.53 2.23
CA GLU A 309 -63.04 75.83 0.88
C GLU A 309 -63.82 74.61 0.38
N GLU A 310 -64.90 74.36 1.11
CA GLU A 310 -66.12 73.77 0.59
C GLU A 310 -66.91 74.92 -0.08
N LYS A 311 -66.45 75.37 -1.27
CA LYS A 311 -67.26 75.91 -2.40
C LYS A 311 -66.43 76.50 -3.53
#